data_AF-A0A7C5H202-F1
#
_entry.id   AF-A0A7C5H202-F1
#
_cell.length_a   1.000
_cell.length_b   1.000
_cell.length_c   1.000
_cell.angle_alpha   90.00
_cell.angle_beta   90.00
_cell.angle_gamma   90.00
#
_symmetry.space_group_name_H-M   'P 1'
#
loop_
_entity.id
_entity.type
_entity.pdbx_description
1 polymer ?
#
loop_
_entity_poly.entity_id
_entity_poly.type
_entity_poly.pdbx_seq_one_letter_code
_entity_poly.pdbx_strand_id
1 'polypeptide(L)'
;MKRLRSSSVRLACFAFASLVAVSTPATTNCQIRFVRHWDLQAVTETGTSAWAGSYPFTIIGVLLTDPDEMLDSTPNFQPASSNNMGGQWQMVIQALPPDRGGTFLWMGQNYAIRRPPYDDAFSYTDEEWVAEINRLNRDP
;
A
#
# COMPACT_ATOMS: atom_id res chain seq x y z
N MET A 1 -25.51 -87.24 16.22
CA MET A 1 -26.74 -86.64 16.80
C MET A 1 -26.67 -85.12 16.55
N LYS A 2 -27.62 -84.54 15.78
CA LYS A 2 -28.00 -83.09 15.66
C LYS A 2 -26.84 -82.07 15.45
N ARG A 3 -26.49 -81.56 14.25
CA ARG A 3 -27.17 -80.68 13.25
C ARG A 3 -27.44 -79.23 13.74
N LEU A 4 -26.98 -78.25 12.93
CA LEU A 4 -27.32 -76.79 12.84
C LEU A 4 -26.63 -75.84 13.86
N ARG A 5 -26.22 -74.59 13.56
CA ARG A 5 -26.47 -73.67 12.43
C ARG A 5 -25.46 -72.50 12.40
N SER A 6 -25.28 -71.95 11.20
CA SER A 6 -24.61 -70.69 10.84
C SER A 6 -25.25 -69.45 11.46
N SER A 7 -24.43 -68.45 11.82
CA SER A 7 -24.83 -67.04 11.97
C SER A 7 -23.70 -66.11 11.51
N SER A 8 -23.85 -65.54 10.31
CA SER A 8 -23.00 -64.47 9.78
C SER A 8 -23.37 -63.14 10.42
N VAL A 9 -22.46 -62.53 11.18
CA VAL A 9 -22.61 -61.17 11.69
C VAL A 9 -22.09 -60.20 10.61
N ARG A 10 -22.99 -59.49 9.94
CA ARG A 10 -22.65 -58.41 9.02
C ARG A 10 -22.38 -57.15 9.85
N LEU A 11 -21.14 -56.70 9.85
CA LEU A 11 -20.70 -55.45 10.48
C LEU A 11 -21.16 -54.27 9.60
N ALA A 12 -22.16 -53.52 10.07
CA ALA A 12 -22.61 -52.28 9.42
C ALA A 12 -21.60 -51.17 9.76
N CYS A 13 -20.82 -50.75 8.77
CA CYS A 13 -19.88 -49.64 8.89
C CYS A 13 -20.63 -48.32 8.62
N PHE A 14 -21.00 -47.59 9.68
CA PHE A 14 -21.51 -46.22 9.59
C PHE A 14 -20.32 -45.26 9.51
N ALA A 15 -20.01 -44.75 8.31
CA ALA A 15 -19.02 -43.69 8.14
C ALA A 15 -19.72 -42.33 8.19
N PHE A 16 -19.27 -41.51 9.15
CA PHE A 16 -19.72 -40.16 9.48
C PHE A 16 -19.27 -39.17 8.39
N ALA A 17 -20.21 -38.52 7.68
CA ALA A 17 -19.87 -37.46 6.73
C ALA A 17 -19.60 -36.16 7.50
N SER A 18 -18.32 -35.75 7.58
CA SER A 18 -17.93 -34.47 8.17
C SER A 18 -18.11 -33.35 7.15
N LEU A 19 -18.98 -32.37 7.45
CA LEU A 19 -19.21 -31.18 6.63
C LEU A 19 -18.06 -30.19 6.87
N VAL A 20 -17.14 -30.06 5.92
CA VAL A 20 -16.11 -29.01 5.95
C VAL A 20 -16.74 -27.70 5.52
N ALA A 21 -16.98 -26.80 6.47
CA ALA A 21 -17.38 -25.42 6.18
C ALA A 21 -16.17 -24.66 5.63
N VAL A 22 -16.19 -24.34 4.33
CA VAL A 22 -15.22 -23.42 3.72
C VAL A 22 -15.56 -22.00 4.19
N SER A 23 -14.77 -21.47 5.12
CA SER A 23 -14.81 -20.04 5.44
C SER A 23 -14.13 -19.27 4.31
N THR A 24 -14.91 -18.65 3.42
CA THR A 24 -14.37 -17.64 2.50
C THR A 24 -13.89 -16.44 3.31
N PRO A 25 -12.64 -15.97 3.16
CA PRO A 25 -12.21 -14.74 3.80
C PRO A 25 -13.10 -13.59 3.32
N ALA A 26 -13.73 -12.89 4.25
CA ALA A 26 -14.42 -11.64 3.94
C ALA A 26 -13.38 -10.66 3.40
N THR A 27 -13.47 -10.33 2.12
CA THR A 27 -12.63 -9.29 1.54
C THR A 27 -13.24 -7.96 1.98
N THR A 28 -12.69 -7.37 3.05
CA THR A 28 -13.02 -5.99 3.41
C THR A 28 -12.52 -5.10 2.28
N ASN A 29 -13.44 -4.65 1.45
CA ASN A 29 -13.17 -3.75 0.34
C ASN A 29 -12.85 -2.37 0.93
N CYS A 30 -11.59 -2.15 1.32
CA CYS A 30 -11.11 -0.85 1.77
C CYS A 30 -11.04 0.07 0.54
N GLN A 31 -12.14 0.77 0.26
CA GLN A 31 -12.16 1.78 -0.79
C GLN A 31 -11.25 2.93 -0.35
N ILE A 32 -10.08 3.04 -0.96
CA ILE A 32 -9.16 4.15 -0.70
C ILE A 32 -9.87 5.44 -1.12
N ARG A 33 -9.92 6.41 -0.22
CA ARG A 33 -10.65 7.66 -0.42
C ARG A 33 -9.95 8.52 -1.47
N PHE A 34 -10.70 8.97 -2.47
CA PHE A 34 -10.25 10.03 -3.37
C PHE A 34 -10.35 11.41 -2.69
N VAL A 35 -9.30 12.21 -2.82
CA VAL A 35 -9.19 13.59 -2.29
C VAL A 35 -8.85 14.52 -3.45
N ARG A 36 -9.45 15.72 -3.47
CA ARG A 36 -9.13 16.74 -4.47
C ARG A 36 -7.92 17.56 -4.05
N HIS A 37 -7.16 18.06 -5.01
CA HIS A 37 -6.09 19.02 -4.79
C HIS A 37 -6.59 20.25 -4.03
N TRP A 38 -7.79 20.75 -4.37
CA TRP A 38 -8.42 21.84 -3.64
C TRP A 38 -8.61 21.55 -2.14
N ASP A 39 -9.00 20.33 -1.78
CA ASP A 39 -9.23 19.95 -0.38
C ASP A 39 -7.92 19.94 0.42
N LEU A 40 -6.79 19.63 -0.22
CA LEU A 40 -5.45 19.66 0.41
C LEU A 40 -4.91 21.08 0.60
N GLN A 41 -5.38 22.04 -0.20
CA GLN A 41 -4.97 23.45 -0.15
C GLN A 41 -5.94 24.32 0.66
N ALA A 42 -7.03 23.75 1.17
CA ALA A 42 -8.02 24.47 1.93
C ALA A 42 -7.41 25.00 3.25
N VAL A 43 -7.74 26.24 3.59
CA VAL A 43 -7.29 26.90 4.82
C VAL A 43 -8.45 27.31 5.70
N THR A 44 -8.22 27.32 7.02
CA THR A 44 -9.16 27.84 8.02
C THR A 44 -9.14 29.37 8.01
N GLU A 45 -10.04 29.99 8.78
CA GLU A 45 -10.06 31.45 8.98
C GLU A 45 -8.77 32.02 9.58
N THR A 46 -7.97 31.20 10.26
CA THR A 46 -6.67 31.60 10.84
C THR A 46 -5.48 31.30 9.92
N GLY A 47 -5.73 30.83 8.69
CA GLY A 47 -4.70 30.54 7.70
C GLY A 47 -3.96 29.20 7.91
N THR A 48 -4.44 28.35 8.82
CA THR A 48 -3.91 26.99 8.99
C THR A 48 -4.58 26.02 8.02
N SER A 49 -3.98 24.84 7.78
CA SER A 49 -4.61 23.81 6.94
C SER A 49 -5.98 23.41 7.49
N ALA A 50 -7.02 23.43 6.64
CA ALA A 50 -8.35 22.93 6.95
C ALA A 50 -8.48 21.42 6.70
N TRP A 51 -7.46 20.80 6.12
CA TRP A 51 -7.44 19.36 5.88
C TRP A 51 -7.11 18.60 7.16
N ALA A 52 -8.08 17.82 7.66
CA ALA A 52 -7.95 17.08 8.91
C ALA A 52 -7.19 15.74 8.80
N GLY A 53 -6.77 15.34 7.59
CA GLY A 53 -6.02 14.11 7.35
C GLY A 53 -6.88 12.84 7.36
N SER A 54 -6.72 11.99 6.36
CA SER A 54 -7.17 10.59 6.38
C SER A 54 -6.22 9.77 5.53
N TYR A 55 -5.65 8.69 6.06
CA TYR A 55 -4.68 7.86 5.35
C TYR A 55 -5.10 6.39 5.36
N PRO A 56 -4.95 5.64 4.25
CA PRO A 56 -4.48 6.11 2.93
C PRO A 56 -5.56 6.89 2.16
N PHE A 57 -5.13 7.70 1.20
CA PHE A 57 -6.00 8.39 0.24
C PHE A 57 -5.32 8.46 -1.14
N THR A 58 -6.10 8.72 -2.18
CA THR A 58 -5.60 8.94 -3.55
C THR A 58 -5.89 10.37 -4.01
N ILE A 59 -5.00 10.88 -4.87
CA ILE A 59 -5.21 12.07 -5.70
C ILE A 59 -5.02 11.67 -7.16
N ILE A 60 -5.62 12.42 -8.08
CA ILE A 60 -5.53 12.16 -9.52
C ILE A 60 -5.06 13.44 -10.19
N GLY A 61 -4.06 13.31 -11.05
CA GLY A 61 -3.55 14.41 -11.84
C GLY A 61 -2.51 13.96 -12.85
N VAL A 62 -1.86 14.93 -13.48
CA VAL A 62 -0.75 14.72 -14.42
C VAL A 62 0.55 14.91 -13.66
N LEU A 63 1.42 13.90 -13.68
CA LEU A 63 2.79 14.03 -13.18
C LEU A 63 3.60 14.90 -14.14
N LEU A 64 4.19 15.98 -13.63
CA LEU A 64 4.90 16.97 -14.45
C LEU A 64 6.42 16.89 -14.34
N THR A 65 6.96 16.12 -13.40
CA THR A 65 8.40 16.07 -13.13
C THR A 65 8.94 14.65 -13.22
N ASP A 66 10.02 14.48 -13.96
CA ASP A 66 10.76 13.21 -14.02
C ASP A 66 11.68 13.07 -12.78
N PRO A 67 12.08 11.83 -12.41
CA PRO A 67 12.94 11.60 -11.23
C PRO A 67 14.26 12.37 -11.24
N ASP A 68 14.83 12.60 -12.42
CA ASP A 68 16.19 13.13 -12.58
C ASP A 68 16.24 14.65 -12.77
N GLU A 69 15.12 15.35 -12.70
CA GLU A 69 15.09 16.80 -12.98
C GLU A 69 15.56 17.67 -11.81
N MET A 70 15.04 17.40 -10.60
CA MET A 70 15.19 18.32 -9.45
C MET A 70 16.01 17.75 -8.29
N LEU A 71 15.98 16.44 -8.08
CA LEU A 71 16.70 15.75 -7.01
C LEU A 71 17.47 14.56 -7.58
N ASP A 72 18.41 14.02 -6.79
CA ASP A 72 19.16 12.82 -7.17
C ASP A 72 18.33 11.56 -6.90
N SER A 73 17.90 10.89 -7.96
CA SER A 73 17.10 9.67 -7.89
C SER A 73 17.94 8.40 -7.70
N THR A 74 19.28 8.52 -7.71
CA THR A 74 20.21 7.37 -7.66
C THR A 74 19.96 6.51 -6.41
N PRO A 75 19.66 5.20 -6.57
CA PRO A 75 19.49 4.31 -5.44
C PRO A 75 20.79 4.22 -4.62
N ASN A 76 20.67 4.42 -3.31
CA ASN A 76 21.74 4.26 -2.33
C ASN A 76 21.12 4.02 -0.95
N PHE A 77 20.54 2.83 -0.77
CA PHE A 77 19.99 2.44 0.51
C PHE A 77 21.06 2.50 1.60
N GLN A 78 20.72 3.16 2.71
CA GLN A 78 21.55 3.20 3.90
C GLN A 78 20.64 3.08 5.12
N PRO A 79 21.09 2.41 6.20
CA PRO A 79 20.32 2.34 7.43
C PRO A 79 20.10 3.75 8.00
N ALA A 80 19.00 3.98 8.69
CA ALA A 80 18.62 5.30 9.19
C ALA A 80 19.66 5.90 10.15
N SER A 81 20.41 5.03 10.84
CA SER A 81 21.54 5.41 11.71
C SER A 81 22.68 6.12 10.97
N SER A 82 22.80 5.95 9.65
CA SER A 82 23.75 6.67 8.80
C SER A 82 23.37 8.15 8.63
N ASN A 83 22.12 8.51 8.89
CA ASN A 83 21.54 9.84 8.68
C ASN A 83 21.82 10.39 7.26
N ASN A 84 21.80 9.50 6.25
CA ASN A 84 22.01 9.86 4.86
C ASN A 84 20.79 9.51 4.02
N MET A 85 20.43 10.40 3.11
CA MET A 85 19.35 10.17 2.17
C MET A 85 19.87 9.38 0.97
N GLY A 86 19.12 8.37 0.52
CA GLY A 86 19.34 7.69 -0.74
C GLY A 86 18.70 8.46 -1.90
N GLY A 87 18.16 7.73 -2.87
CA GLY A 87 17.41 8.31 -3.98
C GLY A 87 16.24 9.16 -3.50
N GLN A 88 15.96 10.24 -4.23
CA GLN A 88 14.89 11.18 -3.94
C GLN A 88 14.17 11.61 -5.20
N TRP A 89 12.89 11.93 -5.06
CA TRP A 89 12.10 12.50 -6.15
C TRP A 89 11.17 13.59 -5.63
N GLN A 90 11.26 14.78 -6.23
CA GLN A 90 10.26 15.82 -6.07
C GLN A 90 9.21 15.68 -7.19
N MET A 91 7.98 15.36 -6.81
CA MET A 91 6.89 15.13 -7.74
C MET A 91 5.94 16.33 -7.75
N VAL A 92 5.50 16.74 -8.93
CA VAL A 92 4.45 17.75 -9.10
C VAL A 92 3.28 17.12 -9.83
N ILE A 93 2.15 16.98 -9.13
CA ILE A 93 0.92 16.43 -9.71
C ILE A 93 -0.05 17.58 -9.98
N GLN A 94 -0.29 17.89 -11.26
CA GLN A 94 -1.24 18.90 -11.68
C GLN A 94 -2.65 18.34 -11.71
N ALA A 95 -3.61 19.06 -11.12
CA ALA A 95 -5.01 18.66 -11.09
C ALA A 95 -5.64 18.58 -12.50
N LEU A 96 -6.55 17.62 -12.69
CA LEU A 96 -7.42 17.53 -13.86
C LEU A 96 -8.76 18.26 -13.61
N PRO A 97 -9.40 18.84 -14.64
CA PRO A 97 -10.74 19.42 -14.49
C PRO A 97 -11.75 18.40 -13.92
N PRO A 98 -12.70 18.81 -13.06
CA PRO A 98 -12.99 20.18 -12.62
C PRO A 98 -12.18 20.65 -11.40
N ASP A 99 -11.25 19.84 -10.90
CA ASP A 99 -10.34 20.22 -9.81
C ASP A 99 -9.36 21.31 -10.27
N ARG A 100 -8.73 22.01 -9.34
CA ARG A 100 -7.81 23.12 -9.63
C ARG A 100 -6.55 23.03 -8.79
N GLY A 101 -5.46 23.53 -9.37
CA GLY A 101 -4.15 23.62 -8.73
C GLY A 101 -3.30 22.38 -9.00
N GLY A 102 -2.47 22.03 -8.02
CA GLY A 102 -1.62 20.85 -8.04
C GLY A 102 -1.04 20.58 -6.67
N THR A 103 -0.40 19.43 -6.51
CA THR A 103 0.22 19.04 -5.24
C THR A 103 1.68 18.74 -5.49
N PHE A 104 2.55 19.41 -4.73
CA PHE A 104 3.95 19.04 -4.62
C PHE A 104 4.06 17.92 -3.60
N LEU A 105 4.75 16.86 -3.98
CA LEU A 105 5.06 15.73 -3.13
C LEU A 105 6.58 15.52 -3.15
N TRP A 106 7.07 14.89 -2.10
CA TRP A 106 8.44 14.41 -2.03
C TRP A 106 8.42 12.95 -1.63
N MET A 107 9.26 12.17 -2.30
CA MET A 107 9.51 10.78 -2.00
C MET A 107 11.01 10.61 -1.77
N GLY A 108 11.38 9.80 -0.78
CA GLY A 108 12.77 9.50 -0.46
C GLY A 108 12.96 8.03 -0.17
N GLN A 109 14.02 7.46 -0.69
CA GLN A 109 14.39 6.06 -0.50
C GLN A 109 14.60 5.76 0.99
N ASN A 110 15.42 6.57 1.69
CA ASN A 110 15.74 6.37 3.09
C ASN A 110 14.78 7.19 3.99
N TYR A 111 13.47 7.04 3.81
CA TYR A 111 12.47 7.85 4.52
C TYR A 111 12.50 7.64 6.05
N ALA A 112 13.04 6.52 6.53
CA ALA A 112 13.22 6.25 7.95
C ALA A 112 13.92 7.39 8.69
N ILE A 113 14.88 8.10 8.08
CA ILE A 113 15.58 9.24 8.73
C ILE A 113 14.64 10.41 9.10
N ARG A 114 13.47 10.50 8.46
CA ARG A 114 12.47 11.55 8.67
C ARG A 114 11.37 11.14 9.65
N ARG A 115 11.31 9.87 10.05
CA ARG A 115 10.21 9.33 10.85
C ARG A 115 10.72 8.62 12.09
N PRO A 116 10.58 9.21 13.29
CA PRO A 116 10.78 8.49 14.55
C PRO A 116 9.92 7.19 14.56
N PRO A 117 10.46 6.03 15.00
CA PRO A 117 11.72 5.84 15.72
C PRO A 117 12.96 5.56 14.83
N TYR A 118 12.94 5.95 13.55
CA TYR A 118 14.01 5.71 12.58
C TYR A 118 14.17 4.23 12.21
N ASP A 119 13.02 3.57 11.98
CA ASP A 119 12.94 2.17 11.57
C ASP A 119 13.11 2.03 10.06
N ASP A 120 14.11 1.26 9.63
CA ASP A 120 14.43 1.01 8.22
C ASP A 120 13.30 0.36 7.43
N ALA A 121 12.28 -0.22 8.11
CA ALA A 121 11.07 -0.70 7.46
C ALA A 121 10.25 0.41 6.75
N PHE A 122 10.56 1.69 7.00
CA PHE A 122 9.98 2.82 6.26
C PHE A 122 10.82 3.25 5.05
N SER A 123 11.95 2.60 4.79
CA SER A 123 12.83 2.89 3.66
C SER A 123 12.67 1.83 2.58
N TYR A 124 12.89 2.21 1.32
CA TYR A 124 12.97 1.27 0.20
C TYR A 124 14.38 0.68 0.11
N THR A 125 14.51 -0.61 -0.21
CA THR A 125 15.79 -1.12 -0.73
C THR A 125 16.12 -0.48 -2.09
N ASP A 126 17.33 -0.69 -2.61
CA ASP A 126 17.68 -0.21 -3.95
C ASP A 126 16.75 -0.80 -5.03
N GLU A 127 16.43 -2.09 -4.92
CA GLU A 127 15.53 -2.78 -5.86
C GLU A 127 14.09 -2.27 -5.76
N GLU A 128 13.60 -2.05 -4.53
CA GLU A 128 12.24 -1.55 -4.32
C GLU A 128 12.09 -0.10 -4.79
N TRP A 129 13.12 0.73 -4.59
CA TRP A 129 13.15 2.10 -5.08
C TRP A 129 13.10 2.14 -6.61
N VAL A 130 13.96 1.37 -7.28
CA VAL A 130 13.97 1.29 -8.75
C VAL A 130 12.64 0.76 -9.27
N ALA A 131 12.04 -0.23 -8.62
CA ALA A 131 10.73 -0.77 -9.00
C ALA A 131 9.63 0.29 -8.87
N GLU A 132 9.61 1.06 -7.79
CA GLU A 132 8.59 2.08 -7.55
C GLU A 132 8.73 3.28 -8.49
N ILE A 133 9.95 3.76 -8.73
CA ILE A 133 10.22 4.79 -9.74
C ILE A 133 9.75 4.34 -11.12
N ASN A 134 10.05 3.09 -11.52
CA ASN A 134 9.60 2.56 -12.81
C ASN A 134 8.07 2.44 -12.88
N ARG A 135 7.42 2.04 -11.78
CA ARG A 135 5.96 1.94 -11.70
C ARG A 135 5.31 3.30 -11.91
N LEU A 136 5.78 4.32 -11.20
CA LEU A 136 5.22 5.67 -11.24
C LEU A 136 5.47 6.38 -12.58
N ASN A 137 6.60 6.14 -13.24
CA ASN A 137 6.90 6.72 -14.57
C ASN A 137 6.20 6.02 -15.73
N ARG A 138 5.53 4.89 -15.47
CA ARG A 138 4.89 4.07 -16.52
C ARG A 138 3.43 3.75 -16.21
N ASP A 139 2.87 4.30 -15.13
CA ASP A 139 1.47 4.11 -14.77
C ASP A 139 0.60 4.74 -15.89
N PRO A 140 -0.21 3.96 -16.63
CA PRO A 140 -0.88 4.38 -17.86
C PRO A 140 -2.00 5.40 -17.68
#